data_AF-A0A978V784-F1
#
_entry.id   AF-A0A978V784-F1
#
_cell.length_a   1.000
_cell.length_b   1.000
_cell.length_c   1.000
_cell.angle_alpha   90.00
_cell.angle_beta   90.00
_cell.angle_gamma   90.00
#
_symmetry.space_group_name_H-M   'P 1'
#
loop_
_entity.id
_entity.type
_entity.pdbx_description
1 polymer ?
#
loop_
_entity_poly.entity_id
_entity_poly.type
_entity_poly.pdbx_seq_one_letter_code
_entity_poly.pdbx_strand_id
1 'polypeptide(L)'
;MDGRRLHVIERDLTEPDRIVGELLQPGGYLKLIELGLQDCVEEIDAQRVFGYALFKDGKDTRLSYPLEKFHSDVSGRSFHNGRFIQRMREKSASLPNVRLEQGTVTSLLEEKGTIKGVQYKTKTGQELTAFAPLTIVCDGCFSNLRRSLCNPKVDVPSCFVGLVLENCELPYANHGHVILADPSPILFYPISSTEVRCLVDVPGQKVPSISNGEMAKYLKSVVAPQIPPQIYDAFIAAVDKGNIRTMPNRSMPASPFPTPGALLMGDAFNMRHPLTGGGMTVALSDIVVLRDLLKPLGDLNDAATLCKYLESFYTLRKPVASTINTLAGALYKVFCASPDQARKEMRQACFDYLSLGGIFSTGPVSLLSGLNPRPLSLVLHFFAVAIYGVGRLLLPFPSPKRIWIGARLISGASGIIFPIIKAEGVRQMFFPATVPAYYRAAPVE
;
A
#
# COMPACT_ATOMS: atom_id res chain seq x y z
N MET A 1 -0.81 16.68 -19.71
CA MET A 1 -0.32 18.02 -19.32
C MET A 1 1.04 18.31 -19.97
N ASP A 2 2.03 17.42 -19.87
CA ASP A 2 3.36 17.65 -20.46
C ASP A 2 3.49 17.37 -21.98
N GLY A 3 2.43 17.57 -22.77
CA GLY A 3 2.48 17.50 -24.25
C GLY A 3 2.64 16.11 -24.90
N ARG A 4 2.77 15.01 -24.14
CA ARG A 4 2.91 13.64 -24.70
C ARG A 4 1.60 13.09 -25.27
N ARG A 5 1.62 12.45 -26.44
CA ARG A 5 0.48 11.66 -26.92
C ARG A 5 0.43 10.31 -26.20
N LEU A 6 -0.69 9.99 -25.56
CA LEU A 6 -0.87 8.79 -24.75
C LEU A 6 -2.00 7.92 -25.30
N HIS A 7 -1.78 6.61 -25.33
CA HIS A 7 -2.80 5.61 -25.61
C HIS A 7 -2.90 4.69 -24.40
N VAL A 8 -4.03 4.73 -23.71
CA VAL A 8 -4.32 3.94 -22.52
C VAL A 8 -5.30 2.84 -22.89
N ILE A 9 -4.90 1.59 -22.65
CA ILE A 9 -5.72 0.41 -22.93
C ILE A 9 -6.13 -0.21 -21.59
N GLU A 10 -7.43 -0.19 -21.29
CA GLU A 10 -7.99 -0.73 -20.05
C GLU A 10 -9.03 -1.79 -20.38
N ARG A 11 -8.99 -2.93 -19.67
CA ARG A 11 -9.89 -4.05 -19.94
C ARG A 11 -11.35 -3.67 -19.73
N ASP A 12 -11.62 -2.88 -18.70
CA ASP A 12 -12.97 -2.43 -18.37
C ASP A 12 -13.00 -0.98 -17.85
N LEU A 13 -13.65 -0.11 -18.62
CA LEU A 13 -13.82 1.31 -18.31
C LEU A 13 -15.03 1.60 -17.41
N THR A 14 -15.83 0.59 -17.08
CA THR A 14 -16.90 0.74 -16.08
C THR A 14 -16.33 0.93 -14.68
N GLU A 15 -17.17 1.42 -13.76
CA GLU A 15 -16.76 1.69 -12.39
C GLU A 15 -16.32 0.40 -11.70
N PRO A 16 -15.06 0.30 -11.23
CA PRO A 16 -14.60 -0.90 -10.55
C PRO A 16 -15.26 -1.06 -9.17
N ASP A 17 -16.01 -2.14 -9.00
CA ASP A 17 -16.45 -2.57 -7.67
C ASP A 17 -15.35 -3.44 -7.02
N ARG A 18 -14.63 -2.90 -6.03
CA ARG A 18 -13.51 -3.58 -5.34
C ARG A 18 -13.44 -3.18 -3.87
N ILE A 19 -12.79 -4.01 -3.05
CA ILE A 19 -12.51 -3.74 -1.62
C ILE A 19 -11.09 -3.20 -1.37
N VAL A 20 -10.36 -2.84 -2.44
CA VAL A 20 -8.96 -2.40 -2.36
C VAL A 20 -8.83 -0.94 -2.75
N GLY A 21 -7.83 -0.24 -2.21
CA GLY A 21 -7.50 1.12 -2.63
C GLY A 21 -8.56 2.16 -2.22
N GLU A 22 -9.14 2.00 -1.04
CA GLU A 22 -10.20 2.87 -0.50
C GLU A 22 -9.70 3.86 0.57
N LEU A 23 -8.41 3.82 0.91
CA LEU A 23 -7.78 4.76 1.84
C LEU A 23 -6.47 5.26 1.23
N LEU A 24 -6.41 6.57 1.00
CA LEU A 24 -5.25 7.32 0.55
C LEU A 24 -4.60 8.03 1.75
N GLN A 25 -3.34 7.70 2.03
CA GLN A 25 -2.58 8.34 3.10
C GLN A 25 -2.33 9.83 2.79
N PRO A 26 -2.11 10.69 3.82
CA PRO A 26 -1.80 12.11 3.62
C PRO A 26 -0.67 12.39 2.62
N GLY A 27 0.42 11.60 2.65
CA GLY A 27 1.52 11.73 1.70
C GLY A 27 1.11 11.41 0.26
N GLY A 28 0.17 10.50 0.05
CA GLY A 28 -0.41 10.23 -1.27
C GLY A 28 -1.31 11.38 -1.73
N TYR A 29 -2.10 11.97 -0.82
CA TYR A 29 -2.89 13.16 -1.11
C TYR A 29 -2.04 14.35 -1.52
N LEU A 30 -0.90 14.58 -0.85
CA LEU A 30 0.07 15.60 -1.28
C LEU A 30 0.57 15.37 -2.71
N LYS A 31 0.76 14.11 -3.12
CA LYS A 31 1.14 13.78 -4.50
C LYS A 31 0.01 13.99 -5.50
N LEU A 32 -1.25 13.81 -5.12
CA LEU A 32 -2.38 14.24 -5.95
C LEU A 32 -2.36 15.75 -6.18
N ILE A 33 -2.14 16.56 -5.12
CA ILE A 33 -2.02 18.01 -5.24
C ILE A 33 -0.86 18.39 -6.18
N GLU A 34 0.32 17.76 -5.99
CA GLU A 34 1.49 18.01 -6.82
C GLU A 34 1.28 17.64 -8.30
N LEU A 35 0.44 16.64 -8.56
CA LEU A 35 0.05 16.21 -9.91
C LEU A 35 -1.13 17.01 -10.47
N GLY A 36 -1.75 17.91 -9.70
CA GLY A 36 -2.95 18.65 -10.09
C GLY A 36 -4.19 17.76 -10.23
N LEU A 37 -4.31 16.72 -9.41
CA LEU A 37 -5.35 15.68 -9.44
C LEU A 37 -6.17 15.60 -8.13
N GLN A 38 -6.09 16.62 -7.28
CA GLN A 38 -6.78 16.65 -5.98
C GLN A 38 -8.32 16.72 -6.10
N ASP A 39 -8.83 17.33 -7.15
CA ASP A 39 -10.26 17.35 -7.51
C ASP A 39 -10.84 15.97 -7.79
N CYS A 40 -10.01 14.96 -8.08
CA CYS A 40 -10.47 13.59 -8.27
C CYS A 40 -11.00 12.93 -6.99
N VAL A 41 -10.76 13.51 -5.80
CA VAL A 41 -11.37 13.07 -4.54
C VAL A 41 -12.55 13.94 -4.10
N GLU A 42 -12.91 14.94 -4.89
CA GLU A 42 -14.09 15.78 -4.67
C GLU A 42 -15.32 15.14 -5.32
N GLU A 43 -16.52 15.48 -4.81
CA GLU A 43 -17.81 15.03 -5.35
C GLU A 43 -18.03 13.50 -5.38
N ILE A 44 -17.20 12.73 -4.68
CA ILE A 44 -17.32 11.25 -4.57
C ILE A 44 -17.73 10.76 -3.18
N ASP A 45 -18.12 11.70 -2.30
CA ASP A 45 -18.37 11.46 -0.87
C ASP A 45 -17.14 10.90 -0.13
N ALA A 46 -15.96 11.41 -0.50
CA ALA A 46 -14.72 11.04 0.17
C ALA A 46 -14.68 11.59 1.60
N GLN A 47 -14.24 10.76 2.52
CA GLN A 47 -14.15 11.05 3.95
C GLN A 47 -12.75 11.51 4.31
N ARG A 48 -12.66 12.56 5.12
CA ARG A 48 -11.38 13.01 5.67
C ARG A 48 -10.96 12.09 6.81
N VAL A 49 -9.70 11.68 6.79
CA VAL A 49 -9.09 10.83 7.82
C VAL A 49 -7.90 11.54 8.46
N PHE A 50 -7.96 11.75 9.78
CA PHE A 50 -6.95 12.47 10.56
C PHE A 50 -6.01 11.57 11.35
N GLY A 51 -6.19 10.26 11.29
CA GLY A 51 -5.29 9.31 11.91
C GLY A 51 -5.92 7.93 12.07
N TYR A 52 -5.43 7.20 13.05
CA TYR A 52 -5.94 5.89 13.42
C TYR A 52 -6.29 5.81 14.90
N ALA A 53 -7.11 4.84 15.27
CA ALA A 53 -7.28 4.38 16.63
C ALA A 53 -6.87 2.90 16.71
N LEU A 54 -5.96 2.57 17.62
CA LEU A 54 -5.57 1.18 17.89
C LEU A 54 -6.38 0.64 19.06
N PHE A 55 -6.87 -0.58 18.95
CA PHE A 55 -7.60 -1.28 20.01
C PHE A 55 -6.89 -2.58 20.36
N LYS A 56 -6.71 -2.83 21.66
CA LYS A 56 -6.14 -4.07 22.18
C LYS A 56 -6.63 -4.35 23.59
N ASP A 57 -7.15 -5.55 23.84
CA ASP A 57 -7.58 -6.03 25.17
C ASP A 57 -8.49 -5.05 25.93
N GLY A 58 -9.48 -4.48 25.24
CA GLY A 58 -10.43 -3.51 25.81
C GLY A 58 -9.85 -2.12 26.08
N LYS A 59 -8.58 -1.87 25.72
CA LYS A 59 -7.95 -0.55 25.72
C LYS A 59 -7.83 -0.02 24.30
N ASP A 60 -7.73 1.29 24.20
CA ASP A 60 -7.53 1.95 22.93
C ASP A 60 -6.64 3.19 23.04
N THR A 61 -6.08 3.60 21.92
CA THR A 61 -5.26 4.82 21.80
C THR A 61 -5.46 5.47 20.45
N ARG A 62 -5.50 6.80 20.43
CA ARG A 62 -5.64 7.59 19.21
C ARG A 62 -4.27 8.04 18.70
N LEU A 63 -4.01 7.74 17.43
CA LEU A 63 -2.80 8.05 16.69
C LEU A 63 -3.10 9.08 15.61
N SER A 64 -2.87 10.36 15.90
CA SER A 64 -3.16 11.45 14.96
C SER A 64 -2.02 11.64 13.95
N TYR A 65 -2.36 11.94 12.71
CA TYR A 65 -1.38 12.35 11.70
C TYR A 65 -0.74 13.70 12.08
N PRO A 66 0.57 13.87 11.90
CA PRO A 66 1.27 15.12 12.20
C PRO A 66 1.04 16.14 11.06
N LEU A 67 -0.09 16.82 11.09
CA LEU A 67 -0.59 17.68 10.01
C LEU A 67 -0.38 19.18 10.26
N GLU A 68 0.15 19.57 11.42
CA GLU A 68 0.19 20.95 11.91
C GLU A 68 0.99 21.89 10.99
N LYS A 69 1.94 21.34 10.24
CA LYS A 69 2.81 22.10 9.31
C LYS A 69 2.28 22.14 7.88
N PHE A 70 1.14 21.53 7.60
CA PHE A 70 0.55 21.43 6.27
C PHE A 70 -0.68 22.34 6.14
N HIS A 71 -1.10 22.58 4.91
CA HIS A 71 -2.35 23.29 4.65
C HIS A 71 -3.53 22.55 5.32
N SER A 72 -4.53 23.28 5.80
CA SER A 72 -5.66 22.75 6.60
C SER A 72 -6.49 21.68 5.89
N ASP A 73 -6.43 21.64 4.56
CA ASP A 73 -7.08 20.63 3.72
C ASP A 73 -6.32 19.28 3.68
N VAL A 74 -5.01 19.28 3.98
CA VAL A 74 -4.20 18.06 3.94
C VAL A 74 -4.62 17.12 5.06
N SER A 75 -5.12 15.95 4.67
CA SER A 75 -5.37 14.81 5.56
C SER A 75 -5.45 13.54 4.72
N GLY A 76 -5.61 12.38 5.36
CA GLY A 76 -5.98 11.18 4.61
C GLY A 76 -7.34 11.36 3.94
N ARG A 77 -7.60 10.56 2.92
CA ARG A 77 -8.89 10.47 2.22
C ARG A 77 -9.29 9.01 2.12
N SER A 78 -10.51 8.68 2.52
CA SER A 78 -11.08 7.37 2.24
C SER A 78 -12.36 7.50 1.43
N PHE A 79 -12.63 6.52 0.57
CA PHE A 79 -13.67 6.62 -0.46
C PHE A 79 -13.96 5.24 -1.05
N HIS A 80 -15.08 5.09 -1.73
CA HIS A 80 -15.27 4.00 -2.69
C HIS A 80 -14.24 4.08 -3.80
N ASN A 81 -13.44 3.02 -3.97
CA ASN A 81 -12.35 3.00 -4.96
C ASN A 81 -12.85 3.25 -6.39
N GLY A 82 -14.02 2.68 -6.73
CA GLY A 82 -14.63 2.81 -8.05
C GLY A 82 -14.81 4.26 -8.47
N ARG A 83 -15.44 5.06 -7.61
CA ARG A 83 -15.68 6.50 -7.82
C ARG A 83 -14.39 7.27 -8.06
N PHE A 84 -13.36 7.04 -7.22
CA PHE A 84 -12.05 7.69 -7.40
C PHE A 84 -11.40 7.33 -8.75
N ILE A 85 -11.45 6.05 -9.14
CA ILE A 85 -10.90 5.60 -10.43
C ILE A 85 -11.67 6.22 -11.61
N GLN A 86 -12.99 6.37 -11.52
CA GLN A 86 -13.78 7.02 -12.56
C GLN A 86 -13.43 8.51 -12.70
N ARG A 87 -13.30 9.26 -11.60
CA ARG A 87 -12.83 10.66 -11.66
C ARG A 87 -11.47 10.79 -12.33
N MET A 88 -10.54 9.89 -12.01
CA MET A 88 -9.21 9.85 -12.64
C MET A 88 -9.29 9.56 -14.15
N ARG A 89 -10.18 8.66 -14.59
CA ARG A 89 -10.41 8.32 -15.99
C ARG A 89 -11.09 9.46 -16.76
N GLU A 90 -12.13 10.07 -16.20
CA GLU A 90 -12.81 11.25 -16.74
C GLU A 90 -11.82 12.39 -16.98
N LYS A 91 -11.03 12.70 -15.95
CA LYS A 91 -9.99 13.74 -16.04
C LYS A 91 -8.95 13.42 -17.11
N SER A 92 -8.50 12.16 -17.19
CA SER A 92 -7.57 11.72 -18.23
C SER A 92 -8.16 11.83 -19.64
N ALA A 93 -9.43 11.42 -19.83
CA ALA A 93 -10.12 11.44 -21.11
C ALA A 93 -10.46 12.86 -21.60
N SER A 94 -10.54 13.84 -20.68
CA SER A 94 -10.75 15.25 -21.03
C SER A 94 -9.55 15.87 -21.76
N LEU A 95 -8.37 15.25 -21.68
CA LEU A 95 -7.14 15.76 -22.30
C LEU A 95 -7.08 15.39 -23.80
N PRO A 96 -6.84 16.36 -24.72
CA PRO A 96 -6.89 16.12 -26.16
C PRO A 96 -5.77 15.19 -26.67
N ASN A 97 -4.70 15.04 -25.89
CA ASN A 97 -3.54 14.21 -26.20
C ASN A 97 -3.65 12.78 -25.59
N VAL A 98 -4.79 12.42 -25.00
CA VAL A 98 -5.02 11.10 -24.40
C VAL A 98 -6.12 10.36 -25.16
N ARG A 99 -5.79 9.17 -25.66
CA ARG A 99 -6.76 8.20 -26.18
C ARG A 99 -6.98 7.12 -25.13
N LEU A 100 -8.15 7.08 -24.53
CA LEU A 100 -8.57 6.00 -23.63
C LEU A 100 -9.38 4.98 -24.42
N GLU A 101 -8.97 3.72 -24.38
CA GLU A 101 -9.56 2.63 -25.16
C GLU A 101 -9.84 1.41 -24.30
N GLN A 102 -11.02 0.83 -24.50
CA GLN A 102 -11.38 -0.42 -23.83
C GLN A 102 -10.84 -1.63 -24.60
N GLY A 103 -9.90 -2.34 -23.99
CA GLY A 103 -9.28 -3.53 -24.56
C GLY A 103 -8.41 -4.29 -23.55
N THR A 104 -8.14 -5.56 -23.80
CA THR A 104 -7.27 -6.39 -22.95
C THR A 104 -5.94 -6.62 -23.64
N VAL A 105 -4.86 -6.07 -23.08
CA VAL A 105 -3.49 -6.35 -23.55
C VAL A 105 -3.16 -7.83 -23.31
N THR A 106 -2.72 -8.51 -24.36
CA THR A 106 -2.39 -9.95 -24.33
C THR A 106 -0.90 -10.20 -24.28
N SER A 107 -0.08 -9.36 -24.92
CA SER A 107 1.37 -9.53 -24.98
C SER A 107 2.09 -8.20 -25.28
N LEU A 108 3.38 -8.17 -24.92
CA LEU A 108 4.31 -7.12 -25.34
C LEU A 108 4.89 -7.50 -26.71
N LEU A 109 5.04 -6.52 -27.59
CA LEU A 109 5.67 -6.72 -28.89
C LEU A 109 7.16 -6.43 -28.79
N GLU A 110 7.97 -7.48 -28.88
CA GLU A 110 9.42 -7.40 -28.76
C GLU A 110 10.09 -7.62 -30.12
N GLU A 111 10.99 -6.72 -30.48
CA GLU A 111 11.86 -6.85 -31.66
C GLU A 111 13.32 -6.66 -31.23
N LYS A 112 14.17 -7.68 -31.45
CA LYS A 112 15.61 -7.65 -31.12
C LYS A 112 15.91 -7.18 -29.68
N GLY A 113 15.14 -7.62 -28.69
CA GLY A 113 15.33 -7.25 -27.28
C GLY A 113 14.72 -5.89 -26.88
N THR A 114 14.01 -5.21 -27.78
CA THR A 114 13.35 -3.93 -27.52
C THR A 114 11.84 -4.06 -27.63
N ILE A 115 11.11 -3.58 -26.64
CA ILE A 115 9.65 -3.50 -26.71
C ILE A 115 9.26 -2.34 -27.62
N LYS A 116 8.42 -2.62 -28.61
CA LYS A 116 7.93 -1.65 -29.61
C LYS A 116 6.45 -1.28 -29.42
N GLY A 117 5.77 -1.95 -28.50
CA GLY A 117 4.35 -1.75 -28.25
C GLY A 117 3.67 -2.96 -27.64
N VAL A 118 2.37 -3.09 -27.92
CA VAL A 118 1.50 -4.12 -27.35
C VAL A 118 0.55 -4.71 -28.38
N GLN A 119 0.22 -5.98 -28.19
CA GLN A 119 -0.95 -6.61 -28.81
C GLN A 119 -2.09 -6.62 -27.80
N TYR A 120 -3.31 -6.30 -28.25
CA TYR A 120 -4.49 -6.28 -27.39
C TYR A 120 -5.74 -6.72 -28.14
N LYS A 121 -6.74 -7.16 -27.38
CA LYS A 121 -8.07 -7.54 -27.88
C LYS A 121 -9.10 -6.48 -27.53
N THR A 122 -9.86 -6.02 -28.51
CA THR A 122 -11.02 -5.15 -28.26
C THR A 122 -12.14 -5.95 -27.59
N LYS A 123 -13.19 -5.26 -27.13
CA LYS A 123 -14.40 -5.89 -26.59
C LYS A 123 -15.09 -6.86 -27.57
N THR A 124 -14.94 -6.63 -28.89
CA THR A 124 -15.49 -7.50 -29.94
C THR A 124 -14.60 -8.70 -30.25
N GLY A 125 -13.46 -8.85 -29.56
CA GLY A 125 -12.50 -9.93 -29.77
C GLY A 125 -11.52 -9.69 -30.91
N GLN A 126 -11.56 -8.52 -31.56
CA GLN A 126 -10.61 -8.17 -32.61
C GLN A 126 -9.21 -7.97 -32.02
N GLU A 127 -8.22 -8.66 -32.59
CA GLU A 127 -6.81 -8.46 -32.24
C GLU A 127 -6.25 -7.24 -32.97
N LEU A 128 -5.71 -6.29 -32.20
CA LEU A 128 -5.11 -5.06 -32.67
C LEU A 128 -3.71 -4.89 -32.06
N THR A 129 -2.95 -4.00 -32.68
CA THR A 129 -1.60 -3.63 -32.24
C THR A 129 -1.53 -2.14 -32.00
N ALA A 130 -0.86 -1.73 -30.94
CA ALA A 130 -0.47 -0.33 -30.70
C ALA A 130 1.05 -0.25 -30.56
N PHE A 131 1.67 0.67 -31.30
CA PHE A 131 3.12 0.91 -31.26
C PHE A 131 3.42 2.20 -30.51
N ALA A 132 4.48 2.17 -29.70
CA ALA A 132 4.95 3.34 -28.97
C ALA A 132 6.46 3.20 -28.66
N PRO A 133 7.20 4.32 -28.57
CA PRO A 133 8.61 4.29 -28.18
C PRO A 133 8.82 3.84 -26.71
N LEU A 134 7.81 4.03 -25.87
CA LEU A 134 7.81 3.60 -24.47
C LEU A 134 6.45 3.02 -24.09
N THR A 135 6.45 1.79 -23.56
CA THR A 135 5.28 1.09 -23.02
C THR A 135 5.36 1.03 -21.49
N ILE A 136 4.39 1.60 -20.79
CA ILE A 136 4.32 1.53 -19.32
C ILE A 136 3.27 0.48 -18.93
N VAL A 137 3.72 -0.60 -18.29
CA VAL A 137 2.86 -1.68 -17.79
C VAL A 137 2.42 -1.38 -16.36
N CYS A 138 1.11 -1.23 -16.15
CA CYS A 138 0.51 -0.89 -14.86
C CYS A 138 -0.80 -1.68 -14.57
N ASP A 139 -0.87 -2.93 -15.04
CA ASP A 139 -2.02 -3.86 -14.96
C ASP A 139 -2.26 -4.50 -13.57
N GLY A 140 -1.71 -3.89 -12.53
CA GLY A 140 -2.02 -4.17 -11.13
C GLY A 140 -1.50 -5.50 -10.57
N CYS A 141 -2.02 -5.87 -9.39
CA CYS A 141 -1.48 -6.96 -8.60
C CYS A 141 -1.62 -8.36 -9.26
N PHE A 142 -2.45 -8.50 -10.30
CA PHE A 142 -2.63 -9.73 -11.08
C PHE A 142 -1.91 -9.72 -12.44
N SER A 143 -1.03 -8.74 -12.69
CA SER A 143 -0.27 -8.60 -13.92
C SER A 143 0.20 -9.93 -14.54
N ASN A 144 -0.17 -10.14 -15.80
CA ASN A 144 0.28 -11.24 -16.65
C ASN A 144 1.57 -10.87 -17.40
N LEU A 145 1.85 -9.58 -17.59
CA LEU A 145 3.00 -9.09 -18.35
C LEU A 145 4.27 -8.96 -17.51
N ARG A 146 4.17 -8.94 -16.17
CA ARG A 146 5.32 -8.67 -15.28
C ARG A 146 6.53 -9.58 -15.50
N ARG A 147 6.32 -10.85 -15.87
CA ARG A 147 7.40 -11.85 -15.98
C ARG A 147 8.43 -11.49 -17.06
N SER A 148 8.01 -10.72 -18.07
CA SER A 148 8.90 -10.24 -19.13
C SER A 148 9.76 -9.04 -18.69
N LEU A 149 9.38 -8.34 -17.61
CA LEU A 149 9.98 -7.07 -17.19
C LEU A 149 10.59 -7.10 -15.78
N CYS A 150 10.40 -8.19 -15.02
CA CYS A 150 10.98 -8.34 -13.69
C CYS A 150 11.15 -9.82 -13.31
N ASN A 151 11.87 -10.07 -12.22
CA ASN A 151 11.92 -11.38 -11.55
C ASN A 151 10.88 -11.41 -10.40
N PRO A 152 9.62 -11.79 -10.65
CA PRO A 152 8.56 -11.68 -9.67
C PRO A 152 8.70 -12.74 -8.56
N LYS A 153 8.75 -12.28 -7.32
CA LYS A 153 8.67 -13.11 -6.11
C LYS A 153 7.42 -12.74 -5.33
N VAL A 154 6.28 -13.24 -5.79
CA VAL A 154 4.97 -12.97 -5.18
C VAL A 154 4.76 -13.91 -4.01
N ASP A 155 4.54 -13.34 -2.84
CA ASP A 155 4.08 -14.03 -1.64
C ASP A 155 2.62 -13.65 -1.32
N VAL A 156 1.88 -14.57 -0.70
CA VAL A 156 0.48 -14.38 -0.29
C VAL A 156 0.35 -14.73 1.19
N PRO A 157 0.75 -13.81 2.09
CA PRO A 157 0.75 -14.08 3.54
C PRO A 157 -0.64 -14.26 4.16
N SER A 158 -1.67 -13.66 3.58
CA SER A 158 -3.04 -13.67 4.11
C SER A 158 -4.07 -13.27 3.04
N CYS A 159 -5.33 -13.23 3.43
CA CYS A 159 -6.44 -12.76 2.63
C CYS A 159 -7.29 -11.78 3.46
N PHE A 160 -7.68 -10.65 2.86
CA PHE A 160 -8.69 -9.79 3.47
C PHE A 160 -10.09 -10.25 3.11
N VAL A 161 -10.95 -10.27 4.12
CA VAL A 161 -12.41 -10.46 4.00
C VAL A 161 -13.06 -9.10 4.23
N GLY A 162 -13.71 -8.57 3.20
CA GLY A 162 -14.32 -7.24 3.19
C GLY A 162 -15.83 -7.27 3.38
N LEU A 163 -16.32 -6.37 4.22
CA LEU A 163 -17.74 -6.07 4.46
C LEU A 163 -17.97 -4.56 4.31
N VAL A 164 -19.20 -4.17 4.02
CA VAL A 164 -19.66 -2.77 4.15
C VAL A 164 -20.66 -2.73 5.30
N LEU A 165 -20.39 -1.90 6.30
CA LEU A 165 -21.26 -1.65 7.44
C LEU A 165 -22.04 -0.36 7.16
N GLU A 166 -23.35 -0.43 7.33
CA GLU A 166 -24.28 0.69 7.24
C GLU A 166 -24.74 1.07 8.66
N ASN A 167 -25.14 2.33 8.87
CA ASN A 167 -25.62 2.82 10.17
C ASN A 167 -24.64 2.56 11.33
N CYS A 168 -23.33 2.68 11.06
CA CYS A 168 -22.27 2.40 12.03
C CYS A 168 -21.53 3.68 12.38
N GLU A 169 -21.64 4.12 13.63
CA GLU A 169 -20.78 5.19 14.16
C GLU A 169 -19.50 4.60 14.72
N LEU A 170 -18.38 4.98 14.12
CA LEU A 170 -17.06 4.55 14.60
C LEU A 170 -16.73 5.25 15.93
N PRO A 171 -16.09 4.55 16.90
CA PRO A 171 -15.72 5.13 18.21
C PRO A 171 -14.91 6.43 18.15
N TYR A 172 -14.21 6.66 17.04
CA TYR A 172 -13.40 7.86 16.80
C TYR A 172 -13.73 8.40 15.43
N ALA A 173 -14.47 9.51 15.37
CA ALA A 173 -14.79 10.17 14.11
C ALA A 173 -13.53 10.50 13.30
N ASN A 174 -13.60 10.34 11.98
CA ASN A 174 -12.50 10.65 11.04
C ASN A 174 -11.18 9.94 11.33
N HIS A 175 -11.20 8.77 11.97
CA HIS A 175 -10.03 7.92 12.17
C HIS A 175 -10.31 6.53 11.59
N GLY A 176 -9.28 5.86 11.07
CA GLY A 176 -9.37 4.43 10.82
C GLY A 176 -9.17 3.65 12.12
N HIS A 177 -9.81 2.49 12.29
CA HIS A 177 -9.70 1.68 13.50
C HIS A 177 -8.94 0.41 13.17
N VAL A 178 -7.93 0.10 13.97
CA VAL A 178 -7.16 -1.13 13.86
C VAL A 178 -7.36 -1.91 15.15
N ILE A 179 -8.08 -3.01 15.06
CA ILE A 179 -8.27 -3.93 16.17
C ILE A 179 -7.14 -4.95 16.12
N LEU A 180 -6.32 -5.01 17.16
CA LEU A 180 -5.29 -6.03 17.34
C LEU A 180 -5.95 -7.32 17.86
N ALA A 181 -6.78 -7.93 17.01
CA ALA A 181 -7.50 -9.17 17.28
C ALA A 181 -6.64 -10.43 17.03
N ASP A 182 -7.12 -11.57 17.50
CA ASP A 182 -6.52 -12.88 17.32
C ASP A 182 -7.31 -13.69 16.28
N PRO A 183 -6.63 -14.34 15.30
CA PRO A 183 -5.18 -14.44 15.13
C PRO A 183 -4.53 -13.23 14.43
N SER A 184 -5.30 -12.26 13.96
CA SER A 184 -4.87 -11.26 12.98
C SER A 184 -5.69 -9.96 13.09
N PRO A 185 -5.16 -8.82 12.60
CA PRO A 185 -5.81 -7.53 12.78
C PRO A 185 -7.10 -7.37 11.97
N ILE A 186 -7.99 -6.51 12.45
CA ILE A 186 -9.22 -6.09 11.77
C ILE A 186 -9.16 -4.59 11.56
N LEU A 187 -9.54 -4.11 10.36
CA LEU A 187 -9.55 -2.71 10.01
C LEU A 187 -10.97 -2.21 9.82
N PHE A 188 -11.24 -0.99 10.28
CA PHE A 188 -12.43 -0.24 9.93
C PHE A 188 -12.05 1.17 9.46
N TYR A 189 -12.75 1.70 8.48
CA TYR A 189 -12.62 3.11 8.08
C TYR A 189 -13.85 3.54 7.29
N PRO A 190 -14.28 4.81 7.41
CA PRO A 190 -15.43 5.30 6.67
C PRO A 190 -15.07 5.43 5.18
N ILE A 191 -15.93 5.01 4.26
CA ILE A 191 -15.72 5.11 2.80
C ILE A 191 -16.77 5.99 2.11
N SER A 192 -17.80 6.37 2.84
CA SER A 192 -18.81 7.37 2.46
C SER A 192 -19.39 7.98 3.74
N SER A 193 -20.31 8.92 3.60
CA SER A 193 -21.05 9.51 4.72
C SER A 193 -21.95 8.51 5.44
N THR A 194 -22.26 7.36 4.82
CA THR A 194 -23.19 6.35 5.35
C THR A 194 -22.57 4.96 5.52
N GLU A 195 -21.38 4.73 4.99
CA GLU A 195 -20.78 3.40 4.91
C GLU A 195 -19.37 3.34 5.53
N VAL A 196 -19.12 2.26 6.26
CA VAL A 196 -17.83 1.92 6.85
C VAL A 196 -17.33 0.62 6.23
N ARG A 197 -16.12 0.64 5.68
CA ARG A 197 -15.43 -0.58 5.27
C ARG A 197 -14.96 -1.33 6.50
N CYS A 198 -15.22 -2.62 6.57
CA CYS A 198 -14.52 -3.55 7.45
C CYS A 198 -13.62 -4.47 6.62
N LEU A 199 -12.37 -4.67 7.04
CA LEU A 199 -11.45 -5.67 6.48
C LEU A 199 -10.93 -6.56 7.60
N VAL A 200 -11.31 -7.83 7.57
CA VAL A 200 -10.79 -8.87 8.48
C VAL A 200 -9.62 -9.56 7.78
N ASP A 201 -8.43 -9.54 8.38
CA ASP A 201 -7.32 -10.36 7.90
C ASP A 201 -7.51 -11.82 8.29
N VAL A 202 -7.36 -12.74 7.35
CA VAL A 202 -7.34 -14.18 7.60
C VAL A 202 -5.98 -14.73 7.16
N PRO A 203 -5.12 -15.18 8.10
CA PRO A 203 -3.78 -15.64 7.78
C PRO A 203 -3.75 -16.86 6.87
N GLY A 204 -2.77 -16.89 5.96
CA GLY A 204 -2.61 -17.97 4.99
C GLY A 204 -3.48 -17.81 3.74
N GLN A 205 -3.41 -18.82 2.87
CA GLN A 205 -4.04 -18.77 1.54
C GLN A 205 -5.46 -19.35 1.52
N LYS A 206 -5.82 -20.14 2.53
CA LYS A 206 -7.14 -20.76 2.63
C LYS A 206 -8.00 -19.95 3.56
N VAL A 207 -9.12 -19.47 3.05
CA VAL A 207 -10.17 -18.80 3.82
C VAL A 207 -11.37 -19.73 3.98
N PRO A 208 -12.18 -19.57 5.04
CA PRO A 208 -13.46 -20.25 5.15
C PRO A 208 -14.33 -20.02 3.89
N SER A 209 -15.13 -21.01 3.50
CA SER A 209 -15.95 -20.86 2.30
C SER A 209 -17.12 -19.89 2.53
N ILE A 210 -17.36 -19.00 1.56
CA ILE A 210 -18.52 -18.10 1.57
C ILE A 210 -19.78 -18.86 1.17
N SER A 211 -19.70 -19.72 0.14
CA SER A 211 -20.87 -20.35 -0.48
C SER A 211 -21.60 -21.34 0.43
N ASN A 212 -20.92 -21.92 1.43
CA ASN A 212 -21.51 -22.85 2.38
C ASN A 212 -21.76 -22.23 3.78
N GLY A 213 -21.54 -20.92 3.92
CA GLY A 213 -21.77 -20.19 5.18
C GLY A 213 -20.68 -20.33 6.25
N GLU A 214 -19.59 -21.08 6.00
CA GLU A 214 -18.46 -21.18 6.94
C GLU A 214 -17.83 -19.82 7.26
N MET A 215 -17.73 -18.94 6.25
CA MET A 215 -17.23 -17.59 6.44
C MET A 215 -18.11 -16.77 7.38
N ALA A 216 -19.44 -16.78 7.19
CA ALA A 216 -20.36 -16.09 8.08
C ALA A 216 -20.27 -16.65 9.51
N LYS A 217 -20.17 -17.98 9.65
CA LYS A 217 -19.96 -18.62 10.95
C LYS A 217 -18.65 -18.15 11.60
N TYR A 218 -17.54 -18.15 10.87
CA TYR A 218 -16.24 -17.67 11.35
C TYR A 218 -16.30 -16.20 11.80
N LEU A 219 -16.90 -15.32 10.99
CA LEU A 219 -17.05 -13.91 11.32
C LEU A 219 -17.88 -13.72 12.60
N LYS A 220 -18.97 -14.47 12.79
CA LYS A 220 -19.81 -14.37 14.00
C LYS A 220 -19.16 -14.99 15.24
N SER A 221 -18.52 -16.15 15.12
CA SER A 221 -18.04 -16.90 16.29
C SER A 221 -16.63 -16.53 16.73
N VAL A 222 -15.77 -16.13 15.80
CA VAL A 222 -14.34 -15.84 16.08
C VAL A 222 -14.06 -14.34 16.06
N VAL A 223 -14.62 -13.61 15.08
CA VAL A 223 -14.27 -12.20 14.84
C VAL A 223 -15.14 -11.26 15.67
N ALA A 224 -16.47 -11.42 15.62
CA ALA A 224 -17.41 -10.54 16.29
C ALA A 224 -17.15 -10.33 17.80
N PRO A 225 -16.79 -11.37 18.60
CA PRO A 225 -16.52 -11.18 20.02
C PRO A 225 -15.34 -10.25 20.35
N GLN A 226 -14.48 -9.98 19.36
CA GLN A 226 -13.30 -9.13 19.51
C GLN A 226 -13.51 -7.71 18.98
N ILE A 227 -14.68 -7.42 18.39
CA ILE A 227 -15.03 -6.11 17.84
C ILE A 227 -15.51 -5.20 18.97
N PRO A 228 -15.16 -3.89 18.96
CA PRO A 228 -15.69 -2.94 19.93
C PRO A 228 -17.23 -2.95 19.98
N PRO A 229 -17.86 -2.88 21.17
CA PRO A 229 -19.31 -2.97 21.30
C PRO A 229 -20.10 -2.03 20.40
N GLN A 230 -19.59 -0.82 20.15
CA GLN A 230 -20.22 0.19 19.30
C GLN A 230 -20.34 -0.22 17.82
N ILE A 231 -19.47 -1.12 17.35
CA ILE A 231 -19.42 -1.59 15.95
C ILE A 231 -20.11 -2.96 15.80
N TYR A 232 -20.34 -3.66 16.92
CA TYR A 232 -20.77 -5.05 16.94
C TYR A 232 -22.07 -5.30 16.15
N ASP A 233 -23.13 -4.54 16.43
CA ASP A 233 -24.44 -4.76 15.82
C ASP A 233 -24.40 -4.53 14.30
N ALA A 234 -23.75 -3.44 13.87
CA ALA A 234 -23.56 -3.15 12.45
C ALA A 234 -22.73 -4.22 11.74
N PHE A 235 -21.71 -4.76 12.42
CA PHE A 235 -20.91 -5.87 11.90
C PHE A 235 -21.76 -7.14 11.72
N ILE A 236 -22.54 -7.54 12.73
CA ILE A 236 -23.42 -8.72 12.64
C ILE A 236 -24.44 -8.54 11.50
N ALA A 237 -25.07 -7.37 11.40
CA ALA A 237 -26.00 -7.06 10.33
C ALA A 237 -25.35 -7.15 8.94
N ALA A 238 -24.11 -6.66 8.78
CA ALA A 238 -23.37 -6.75 7.53
C ALA A 238 -23.02 -8.20 7.16
N VAL A 239 -22.70 -9.04 8.15
CA VAL A 239 -22.48 -10.48 7.93
C VAL A 239 -23.77 -11.18 7.50
N ASP A 240 -24.91 -10.84 8.12
CA ASP A 240 -26.23 -11.39 7.79
C ASP A 240 -26.71 -11.00 6.39
N LYS A 241 -26.36 -9.79 5.93
CA LYS A 241 -26.63 -9.33 4.55
C LYS A 241 -25.90 -10.16 3.49
N GLY A 242 -24.78 -10.81 3.84
CA GLY A 242 -24.11 -11.80 2.99
C GLY A 242 -23.22 -11.24 1.86
N ASN A 243 -23.07 -9.92 1.74
CA ASN A 243 -22.23 -9.27 0.73
C ASN A 243 -20.74 -9.31 1.11
N ILE A 244 -20.21 -10.53 1.30
CA ILE A 244 -18.84 -10.80 1.72
C ILE A 244 -17.93 -10.92 0.50
N ARG A 245 -16.80 -10.19 0.49
CA ARG A 245 -15.81 -10.26 -0.58
C ARG A 245 -14.45 -10.65 -0.03
N THR A 246 -13.62 -11.29 -0.84
CA THR A 246 -12.25 -11.65 -0.44
C THR A 246 -11.22 -11.13 -1.43
N MET A 247 -10.04 -10.81 -0.91
CA MET A 247 -8.90 -10.38 -1.71
C MET A 247 -7.60 -10.90 -1.10
N PRO A 248 -6.79 -11.67 -1.86
CA PRO A 248 -5.47 -12.09 -1.40
C PRO A 248 -4.56 -10.89 -1.14
N ASN A 249 -3.96 -10.85 0.05
CA ASN A 249 -2.95 -9.86 0.41
C ASN A 249 -1.62 -10.31 -0.17
N ARG A 250 -1.05 -9.54 -1.11
CA ARG A 250 0.19 -9.88 -1.80
C ARG A 250 1.36 -9.04 -1.31
N SER A 251 2.53 -9.63 -1.30
CA SER A 251 3.80 -8.93 -1.14
C SER A 251 4.73 -9.30 -2.28
N MET A 252 5.43 -8.32 -2.83
CA MET A 252 6.41 -8.56 -3.88
C MET A 252 7.46 -7.44 -3.90
N PRO A 253 8.73 -7.75 -3.57
CA PRO A 253 9.80 -6.77 -3.71
C PRO A 253 10.02 -6.41 -5.18
N ALA A 254 10.48 -5.19 -5.42
CA ALA A 254 10.84 -4.71 -6.75
C ALA A 254 12.16 -5.38 -7.23
N SER A 255 12.11 -6.11 -8.36
CA SER A 255 13.29 -6.71 -9.01
C SER A 255 13.21 -6.57 -10.54
N PRO A 256 13.30 -5.34 -11.08
CA PRO A 256 13.10 -5.07 -12.51
C PRO A 256 14.24 -5.62 -13.37
N PHE A 257 13.93 -5.89 -14.63
CA PHE A 257 14.90 -6.01 -15.71
C PHE A 257 14.95 -4.67 -16.46
N PRO A 258 16.14 -4.08 -16.71
CA PRO A 258 16.26 -2.98 -17.65
C PRO A 258 15.88 -3.47 -19.05
N THR A 259 14.69 -3.09 -19.52
CA THR A 259 14.14 -3.54 -20.80
C THR A 259 13.92 -2.33 -21.72
N PRO A 260 14.69 -2.18 -22.82
CA PRO A 260 14.46 -1.12 -23.79
C PRO A 260 13.01 -1.05 -24.27
N GLY A 261 12.45 0.16 -24.25
CA GLY A 261 11.08 0.43 -24.72
C GLY A 261 9.95 0.05 -23.74
N ALA A 262 10.25 -0.46 -22.54
CA ALA A 262 9.22 -0.77 -21.55
C ALA A 262 9.62 -0.47 -20.10
N LEU A 263 8.62 -0.16 -19.27
CA LEU A 263 8.77 0.05 -17.83
C LEU A 263 7.56 -0.50 -17.06
N LEU A 264 7.79 -1.05 -15.87
CA LEU A 264 6.73 -1.63 -15.01
C LEU A 264 6.45 -0.71 -13.82
N MET A 265 5.17 -0.46 -13.50
CA MET A 265 4.75 0.40 -12.39
C MET A 265 3.61 -0.17 -11.53
N GLY A 266 3.37 0.46 -10.39
CA GLY A 266 2.27 0.12 -9.48
C GLY A 266 2.41 -1.27 -8.89
N ASP A 267 1.28 -1.90 -8.56
CA ASP A 267 1.27 -3.25 -7.97
C ASP A 267 1.67 -4.34 -8.98
N ALA A 268 1.76 -4.04 -10.28
CA ALA A 268 2.38 -4.93 -11.24
C ALA A 268 3.88 -5.08 -10.97
N PHE A 269 4.52 -4.01 -10.48
CA PHE A 269 5.95 -3.89 -10.20
C PHE A 269 6.34 -4.19 -8.75
N ASN A 270 5.58 -3.67 -7.78
CA ASN A 270 5.97 -3.72 -6.37
C ASN A 270 4.73 -3.71 -5.48
N MET A 271 4.56 -4.80 -4.71
CA MET A 271 3.43 -4.99 -3.79
C MET A 271 3.92 -5.06 -2.35
N ARG A 272 3.05 -4.66 -1.43
CA ARG A 272 3.25 -4.73 0.02
C ARG A 272 1.94 -5.12 0.68
N HIS A 273 2.02 -5.63 1.91
CA HIS A 273 0.82 -5.94 2.68
C HIS A 273 -0.09 -4.71 2.80
N PRO A 274 -1.40 -4.81 2.52
CA PRO A 274 -2.30 -3.66 2.47
C PRO A 274 -2.69 -3.07 3.83
N LEU A 275 -2.25 -3.69 4.94
CA LEU A 275 -2.51 -3.25 6.33
C LEU A 275 -2.29 -1.74 6.53
N THR A 276 -1.26 -1.17 5.89
CA THR A 276 -0.89 0.24 6.06
C THR A 276 -1.49 1.18 5.01
N GLY A 277 -2.31 0.69 4.07
CA GLY A 277 -2.92 1.53 3.03
C GLY A 277 -1.93 2.28 2.13
N GLY A 278 -0.69 1.81 2.00
CA GLY A 278 0.40 2.57 1.36
C GLY A 278 0.52 2.41 -0.16
N GLY A 279 -0.23 1.51 -0.79
CA GLY A 279 -0.07 1.16 -2.22
C GLY A 279 -0.26 2.35 -3.17
N MET A 280 -1.37 3.08 -3.03
CA MET A 280 -1.66 4.27 -3.85
C MET A 280 -0.64 5.38 -3.62
N THR A 281 -0.20 5.58 -2.38
CA THR A 281 0.84 6.57 -2.05
C THR A 281 2.15 6.29 -2.76
N VAL A 282 2.58 5.03 -2.80
CA VAL A 282 3.78 4.66 -3.57
C VAL A 282 3.55 4.83 -5.06
N ALA A 283 2.39 4.43 -5.59
CA ALA A 283 2.08 4.60 -7.01
C ALA A 283 2.11 6.08 -7.44
N LEU A 284 1.50 6.98 -6.67
CA LEU A 284 1.50 8.42 -6.95
C LEU A 284 2.89 9.04 -6.80
N SER A 285 3.66 8.59 -5.81
CA SER A 285 5.06 9.02 -5.65
C SER A 285 5.92 8.56 -6.82
N ASP A 286 5.73 7.32 -7.28
CA ASP A 286 6.41 6.77 -8.45
C ASP A 286 6.03 7.55 -9.73
N ILE A 287 4.77 7.96 -9.88
CA ILE A 287 4.31 8.79 -11.01
C ILE A 287 5.03 10.15 -11.00
N VAL A 288 5.17 10.80 -9.84
CA VAL A 288 5.91 12.07 -9.73
C VAL A 288 7.37 11.90 -10.17
N VAL A 289 8.06 10.86 -9.65
CA VAL A 289 9.45 10.59 -10.04
C VAL A 289 9.56 10.34 -11.55
N LEU A 290 8.66 9.53 -12.12
CA LEU A 290 8.70 9.23 -13.54
C LEU A 290 8.37 10.47 -14.40
N ARG A 291 7.38 11.28 -14.01
CA ARG A 291 7.07 12.56 -14.66
C ARG A 291 8.31 13.43 -14.74
N ASP A 292 9.01 13.61 -13.63
CA ASP A 292 10.17 14.50 -13.54
C ASP A 292 11.35 13.99 -14.39
N LEU A 293 11.52 12.66 -14.51
CA LEU A 293 12.49 12.05 -15.44
C LEU A 293 12.07 12.23 -16.91
N LEU A 294 10.79 12.08 -17.24
CA LEU A 294 10.33 12.15 -18.63
C LEU A 294 10.14 13.58 -19.17
N LYS A 295 9.94 14.55 -18.28
CA LYS A 295 9.71 15.97 -18.62
C LYS A 295 10.85 16.64 -19.40
N PRO A 296 12.15 16.46 -19.08
CA PRO A 296 13.24 17.08 -19.82
C PRO A 296 13.52 16.43 -21.18
N LEU A 297 12.93 15.28 -21.50
CA LEU A 297 13.19 14.57 -22.76
C LEU A 297 12.26 15.12 -23.85
N GLY A 298 12.74 15.52 -25.02
CA GLY A 298 11.86 15.77 -26.18
C GLY A 298 11.57 14.47 -26.93
N ASP A 299 12.59 13.65 -27.16
CA ASP A 299 12.47 12.35 -27.85
C ASP A 299 12.55 11.13 -26.91
N LEU A 300 11.78 10.08 -27.24
CA LEU A 300 11.77 8.78 -26.55
C LEU A 300 12.18 7.62 -27.48
N ASN A 301 12.51 7.86 -28.75
CA ASN A 301 12.74 6.81 -29.74
C ASN A 301 14.04 6.02 -29.55
N ASP A 302 15.08 6.61 -28.92
CA ASP A 302 16.27 5.86 -28.52
C ASP A 302 16.00 5.02 -27.27
N ALA A 303 15.46 3.83 -27.50
CA ALA A 303 15.06 2.90 -26.46
C ALA A 303 16.22 2.47 -25.55
N ALA A 304 17.46 2.39 -26.06
CA ALA A 304 18.62 1.95 -25.28
C ALA A 304 19.07 3.05 -24.32
N THR A 305 19.22 4.28 -24.83
CA THR A 305 19.58 5.43 -24.01
C THR A 305 18.48 5.77 -23.01
N LEU A 306 17.21 5.70 -23.43
CA LEU A 306 16.06 5.90 -22.55
C LEU A 306 16.02 4.85 -21.43
N CYS A 307 16.22 3.57 -21.75
CA CYS A 307 16.24 2.50 -20.74
C CYS A 307 17.34 2.73 -19.69
N LYS A 308 18.56 3.05 -20.16
CA LYS A 308 19.67 3.40 -19.27
C LYS A 308 19.32 4.62 -18.43
N TYR A 309 18.77 5.68 -19.00
CA TYR A 309 18.37 6.86 -18.23
C TYR A 309 17.30 6.53 -17.18
N LEU A 310 16.28 5.74 -17.53
CA LEU A 310 15.19 5.38 -16.64
C LEU A 310 15.57 4.43 -15.51
N GLU A 311 16.76 3.82 -15.47
CA GLU A 311 17.19 3.09 -14.25
C GLU A 311 17.28 4.02 -13.02
N SER A 312 17.43 5.34 -13.24
CA SER A 312 17.34 6.37 -12.19
C SER A 312 16.03 6.27 -11.40
N PHE A 313 14.92 5.94 -12.06
CA PHE A 313 13.61 5.75 -11.43
C PHE A 313 13.69 4.76 -10.27
N TYR A 314 14.36 3.61 -10.47
CA TYR A 314 14.47 2.56 -9.46
C TYR A 314 15.27 2.97 -8.23
N THR A 315 16.17 3.94 -8.37
CA THR A 315 16.95 4.49 -7.25
C THR A 315 16.19 5.62 -6.57
N LEU A 316 15.65 6.58 -7.33
CA LEU A 316 14.98 7.78 -6.82
C LEU A 316 13.71 7.43 -6.02
N ARG A 317 12.98 6.38 -6.39
CA ARG A 317 11.79 5.94 -5.66
C ARG A 317 12.08 5.28 -4.31
N LYS A 318 13.31 4.78 -4.09
CA LYS A 318 13.62 3.87 -2.97
C LYS A 318 13.33 4.46 -1.59
N PRO A 319 13.62 5.73 -1.26
CA PRO A 319 13.32 6.27 0.06
C PRO A 319 11.84 6.12 0.46
N VAL A 320 10.92 6.48 -0.45
CA VAL A 320 9.47 6.36 -0.22
C VAL A 320 9.02 4.91 -0.24
N ALA A 321 9.32 4.20 -1.33
CA ALA A 321 8.84 2.84 -1.53
C ALA A 321 9.36 1.89 -0.44
N SER A 322 10.66 1.93 -0.12
CA SER A 322 11.25 1.04 0.89
C SER A 322 10.73 1.32 2.30
N THR A 323 10.52 2.59 2.67
CA THR A 323 9.96 2.93 3.99
C THR A 323 8.56 2.35 4.14
N ILE A 324 7.68 2.57 3.17
CA ILE A 324 6.29 2.08 3.20
C ILE A 324 6.25 0.55 3.14
N ASN A 325 7.05 -0.07 2.26
CA ASN A 325 7.13 -1.53 2.14
C ASN A 325 7.63 -2.19 3.43
N THR A 326 8.69 -1.62 4.01
CA THR A 326 9.30 -2.14 5.24
C THR A 326 8.33 -2.03 6.41
N LEU A 327 7.67 -0.87 6.54
CA LEU A 327 6.69 -0.66 7.60
C LEU A 327 5.51 -1.63 7.47
N ALA A 328 4.96 -1.79 6.26
CA ALA A 328 3.85 -2.70 6.01
C ALA A 328 4.17 -4.14 6.41
N GLY A 329 5.31 -4.66 5.95
CA GLY A 329 5.72 -6.04 6.24
C GLY A 329 6.09 -6.26 7.71
N ALA A 330 6.76 -5.30 8.34
CA ALA A 330 7.15 -5.39 9.74
C ALA A 330 5.94 -5.27 10.67
N LEU A 331 5.08 -4.28 10.46
CA LEU A 331 3.92 -4.02 11.30
C LEU A 331 2.91 -5.15 11.23
N TYR A 332 2.69 -5.73 10.04
CA TYR A 332 1.84 -6.92 9.90
C TYR A 332 2.34 -8.09 10.75
N LYS A 333 3.64 -8.39 10.70
CA LYS A 333 4.24 -9.47 11.53
C LYS A 333 4.15 -9.19 13.03
N VAL A 334 4.16 -7.93 13.45
CA VAL A 334 4.01 -7.53 14.86
C VAL A 334 2.55 -7.58 15.29
N PHE A 335 1.62 -7.22 14.42
CA PHE A 335 0.19 -7.13 14.74
C PHE A 335 -0.52 -8.48 14.72
N CYS A 336 -0.01 -9.48 13.99
CA CYS A 336 -0.55 -10.83 14.06
C CYS A 336 -0.23 -11.50 15.41
N ALA A 337 -1.22 -12.24 15.92
CA ALA A 337 -1.05 -13.04 17.11
C ALA A 337 0.00 -14.13 16.88
N SER A 338 0.69 -14.50 17.95
CA SER A 338 1.73 -15.52 17.91
C SER A 338 1.70 -16.36 19.19
N PRO A 339 1.91 -17.68 19.10
CA PRO A 339 2.11 -18.51 20.28
C PRO A 339 3.45 -18.19 20.99
N ASP A 340 4.45 -17.70 20.24
CA ASP A 340 5.73 -17.29 20.80
C ASP A 340 5.60 -16.07 21.74
N GLN A 341 6.05 -16.24 22.98
CA GLN A 341 5.95 -15.21 24.03
C GLN A 341 6.70 -13.93 23.64
N ALA A 342 7.89 -14.01 23.03
CA ALA A 342 8.65 -12.80 22.69
C ALA A 342 7.92 -11.94 21.65
N ARG A 343 7.23 -12.57 20.68
CA ARG A 343 6.35 -11.85 19.74
C ARG A 343 5.09 -11.28 20.40
N LYS A 344 4.50 -11.98 21.39
CA LYS A 344 3.38 -11.40 22.18
C LYS A 344 3.83 -10.13 22.90
N GLU A 345 5.01 -10.16 23.52
CA GLU A 345 5.59 -8.99 24.19
C GLU A 345 5.89 -7.87 23.20
N MET A 346 6.40 -8.18 22.01
CA MET A 346 6.64 -7.19 20.95
C MET A 346 5.33 -6.51 20.50
N ARG A 347 4.27 -7.27 20.33
CA ARG A 347 2.94 -6.77 19.98
C ARG A 347 2.39 -5.83 21.06
N GLN A 348 2.49 -6.24 22.33
CA GLN A 348 2.08 -5.41 23.46
C GLN A 348 2.94 -4.15 23.58
N ALA A 349 4.26 -4.29 23.47
CA ALA A 349 5.20 -3.17 23.51
C ALA A 349 4.93 -2.16 22.39
N CYS A 350 4.55 -2.62 21.19
CA CYS A 350 4.17 -1.75 20.10
C CYS A 350 2.93 -0.90 20.44
N PHE A 351 1.86 -1.53 20.94
CA PHE A 351 0.66 -0.81 21.38
C PHE A 351 1.01 0.22 22.46
N ASP A 352 1.71 -0.19 23.52
CA ASP A 352 2.00 0.69 24.65
C ASP A 352 3.01 1.80 24.30
N TYR A 353 3.99 1.53 23.43
CA TYR A 353 4.91 2.54 22.92
C TYR A 353 4.17 3.62 22.13
N LEU A 354 3.25 3.22 21.23
CA LEU A 354 2.44 4.17 20.48
C LEU A 354 1.48 4.95 21.39
N SER A 355 1.01 4.34 22.47
CA SER A 355 0.17 4.98 23.50
C SER A 355 0.89 6.05 24.34
N LEU A 356 2.23 6.11 24.33
CA LEU A 356 2.97 7.16 25.06
C LEU A 356 2.79 8.56 24.47
N GLY A 357 2.27 8.67 23.24
CA GLY A 357 2.09 9.96 22.57
C GLY A 357 3.42 10.63 22.19
N GLY A 358 3.36 11.91 21.81
CA GLY A 358 4.54 12.68 21.38
C GLY A 358 5.33 11.97 20.27
N ILE A 359 6.67 12.02 20.34
CA ILE A 359 7.56 11.42 19.32
C ILE A 359 7.37 9.91 19.15
N PHE A 360 6.92 9.21 20.19
CA PHE A 360 6.69 7.76 20.16
C PHE A 360 5.49 7.39 19.27
N SER A 361 4.55 8.31 19.08
CA SER A 361 3.39 8.17 18.18
C SER A 361 3.58 8.91 16.86
N THR A 362 3.99 10.18 16.89
CA THR A 362 4.08 11.05 15.71
C THR A 362 5.17 10.60 14.75
N GLY A 363 6.30 10.07 15.26
CA GLY A 363 7.37 9.50 14.45
C GLY A 363 6.87 8.34 13.58
N PRO A 364 6.40 7.23 14.16
CA PRO A 364 5.82 6.11 13.42
C PRO A 364 4.66 6.50 12.50
N VAL A 365 3.76 7.37 12.96
CA VAL A 365 2.61 7.82 12.15
C VAL A 365 3.04 8.69 10.96
N SER A 366 4.12 9.47 11.08
CA SER A 366 4.71 10.23 9.95
C SER A 366 5.28 9.32 8.85
N LEU A 367 5.82 8.16 9.24
CA LEU A 367 6.31 7.13 8.32
C LEU A 367 5.12 6.41 7.64
N LEU A 368 4.11 6.04 8.43
CA LEU A 368 2.88 5.39 7.96
C LEU A 368 2.13 6.24 6.93
N SER A 369 1.96 7.52 7.23
CA SER A 369 1.26 8.49 6.38
C SER A 369 2.02 8.86 5.11
N GLY A 370 3.29 8.48 4.98
CA GLY A 370 4.15 8.89 3.86
C GLY A 370 4.52 10.37 3.89
N LEU A 371 4.30 11.09 5.00
CA LEU A 371 4.67 12.49 5.17
C LEU A 371 6.18 12.68 5.42
N ASN A 372 6.82 11.69 6.05
CA ASN A 372 8.25 11.71 6.32
C ASN A 372 8.89 10.33 6.08
N PRO A 373 8.93 9.84 4.83
CA PRO A 373 9.40 8.50 4.53
C PRO A 373 10.94 8.39 4.61
N ARG A 374 11.45 8.28 5.83
CA ARG A 374 12.89 8.17 6.13
C ARG A 374 13.24 6.76 6.63
N PRO A 375 13.97 5.95 5.83
CA PRO A 375 14.36 4.60 6.20
C PRO A 375 15.07 4.47 7.55
N LEU A 376 15.98 5.40 7.87
CA LEU A 376 16.72 5.40 9.13
C LEU A 376 15.79 5.62 10.33
N SER A 377 14.84 6.55 10.22
CA SER A 377 13.86 6.83 11.26
C SER A 377 12.98 5.60 11.52
N LEU A 378 12.59 4.88 10.46
CA LEU A 378 11.85 3.62 10.60
C LEU A 378 12.62 2.59 11.41
N VAL A 379 13.89 2.35 11.08
CA VAL A 379 14.72 1.37 11.80
C VAL A 379 14.90 1.78 13.25
N LEU A 380 15.14 3.06 13.52
CA LEU A 380 15.29 3.58 14.88
C LEU A 380 14.01 3.38 15.71
N HIS A 381 12.84 3.74 15.19
CA HIS A 381 11.58 3.51 15.91
C HIS A 381 11.28 2.02 16.10
N PHE A 382 11.57 1.19 15.11
CA PHE A 382 11.35 -0.26 15.20
C PHE A 382 12.18 -0.88 16.33
N PHE A 383 13.48 -0.54 16.44
CA PHE A 383 14.31 -0.99 17.54
C PHE A 383 13.98 -0.28 18.86
N ALA A 384 13.50 0.97 18.85
CA ALA A 384 13.03 1.64 20.06
C ALA A 384 11.82 0.92 20.67
N VAL A 385 10.87 0.44 19.86
CA VAL A 385 9.78 -0.43 20.33
C VAL A 385 10.33 -1.73 20.94
N ALA A 386 11.34 -2.33 20.31
CA ALA A 386 11.94 -3.56 20.80
C ALA A 386 12.65 -3.36 22.15
N ILE A 387 13.44 -2.29 22.29
CA ILE A 387 14.11 -1.89 23.53
C ILE A 387 13.09 -1.53 24.62
N TYR A 388 12.02 -0.83 24.26
CA TYR A 388 10.90 -0.54 25.17
C TYR A 388 10.26 -1.85 25.67
N GLY A 389 10.06 -2.83 24.78
CA GLY A 389 9.64 -4.19 25.14
C GLY A 389 10.55 -4.88 26.15
N VAL A 390 11.86 -4.79 25.97
CA VAL A 390 12.84 -5.30 26.94
C VAL A 390 12.71 -4.58 28.28
N GLY A 391 12.61 -3.25 28.28
CA GLY A 391 12.43 -2.45 29.50
C GLY A 391 11.20 -2.89 30.30
N ARG A 392 10.07 -3.11 29.63
CA ARG A 392 8.82 -3.61 30.25
C ARG A 392 9.00 -4.98 30.90
N LEU A 393 9.83 -5.84 30.33
CA LEU A 393 10.12 -7.17 30.86
C LEU A 393 11.06 -7.13 32.07
N LEU A 394 12.04 -6.23 32.06
CA LEU A 394 13.08 -6.18 33.09
C LEU A 394 12.70 -5.34 34.31
N LEU A 395 11.74 -4.42 34.17
CA LEU A 395 11.31 -3.57 35.28
C LEU A 395 10.09 -4.15 36.02
N PRO A 396 9.95 -3.88 37.34
CA PRO A 396 10.97 -3.28 38.22
C PRO A 396 12.11 -4.26 38.57
N PHE A 397 11.86 -5.58 38.48
CA PHE A 397 12.83 -6.61 38.84
C PHE A 397 13.11 -7.56 37.67
N PRO A 398 14.38 -7.69 37.24
CA PRO A 398 14.76 -8.63 36.20
C PRO A 398 14.78 -10.06 36.75
N SER A 399 14.53 -11.04 35.89
CA SER A 399 14.73 -12.46 36.19
C SER A 399 15.38 -13.16 34.99
N PRO A 400 16.08 -14.30 35.17
CA PRO A 400 16.70 -15.01 34.05
C PRO A 400 15.72 -15.32 32.92
N LYS A 401 14.48 -15.71 33.27
CA LYS A 401 13.39 -15.94 32.30
C LYS A 401 13.04 -14.66 31.52
N ARG A 402 12.90 -13.52 32.20
CA ARG A 402 12.57 -12.22 31.58
C ARG A 402 13.70 -11.71 30.69
N ILE A 403 14.95 -11.85 31.14
CA ILE A 403 16.15 -11.53 30.34
C ILE A 403 16.19 -12.38 29.07
N TRP A 404 15.93 -13.68 29.19
CA TRP A 404 15.87 -14.58 28.04
C TRP A 404 14.77 -14.18 27.04
N ILE A 405 13.56 -13.85 27.51
CA ILE A 405 12.49 -13.35 26.64
C ILE A 405 12.91 -12.03 25.97
N GLY A 406 13.54 -11.12 26.69
CA GLY A 406 14.08 -9.87 26.14
C GLY A 406 15.10 -10.09 25.02
N ALA A 407 16.05 -11.02 25.22
CA ALA A 407 17.01 -11.39 24.18
C ALA A 407 16.31 -11.99 22.94
N ARG A 408 15.32 -12.86 23.15
CA ARG A 408 14.49 -13.42 22.06
C ARG A 408 13.66 -12.37 21.34
N LEU A 409 13.22 -11.33 22.05
CA LEU A 409 12.49 -10.21 21.47
C LEU A 409 13.38 -9.43 20.50
N ILE A 410 14.60 -9.06 20.91
CA ILE A 410 15.58 -8.38 20.04
C ILE A 410 15.98 -9.25 18.83
N SER A 411 16.20 -10.55 19.06
CA SER A 411 16.47 -11.51 17.98
C SER A 411 15.29 -11.62 17.00
N GLY A 412 14.06 -11.72 17.51
CA GLY A 412 12.84 -11.72 16.70
C GLY A 412 12.64 -10.43 15.91
N ALA A 413 12.92 -9.27 16.51
CA ALA A 413 12.84 -7.97 15.85
C ALA A 413 13.84 -7.92 14.67
N SER A 414 15.07 -8.36 14.92
CA SER A 414 16.14 -8.45 13.92
C SER A 414 15.76 -9.40 12.77
N GLY A 415 15.17 -10.55 13.09
CA GLY A 415 14.65 -11.52 12.12
C GLY A 415 13.46 -11.02 11.30
N ILE A 416 12.73 -10.00 11.78
CA ILE A 416 11.68 -9.33 11.01
C ILE A 416 12.27 -8.29 10.06
N ILE A 417 13.10 -7.38 10.58
CA ILE A 417 13.50 -6.17 9.87
C ILE A 417 14.63 -6.40 8.85
N PHE A 418 15.66 -7.18 9.20
CA PHE A 418 16.83 -7.34 8.33
C PHE A 418 16.53 -8.05 7.00
N PRO A 419 15.71 -9.10 6.93
CA PRO A 419 15.33 -9.68 5.64
C PRO A 419 14.61 -8.69 4.74
N ILE A 420 13.77 -7.81 5.30
CA ILE A 420 13.04 -6.79 4.53
C ILE A 420 14.01 -5.72 4.00
N ILE A 421 14.91 -5.22 4.85
CA ILE A 421 15.97 -4.27 4.43
C ILE A 421 16.84 -4.89 3.32
N LYS A 422 17.21 -6.17 3.46
CA LYS A 422 17.99 -6.88 2.44
C LYS A 422 17.24 -6.97 1.11
N ALA A 423 15.94 -7.26 1.14
CA ALA A 423 15.09 -7.31 -0.05
C ALA A 423 14.93 -5.93 -0.72
N GLU A 424 14.92 -4.85 0.06
CA GLU A 424 14.86 -3.47 -0.46
C GLU A 424 16.21 -2.93 -0.96
N GLY A 425 17.33 -3.53 -0.54
CA GLY A 425 18.68 -3.13 -0.91
C GLY A 425 19.24 -2.06 0.03
N VAL A 426 20.21 -2.44 0.87
CA VAL A 426 20.78 -1.60 1.95
C VAL A 426 21.29 -0.25 1.42
N ARG A 427 22.11 -0.28 0.36
CA ARG A 427 22.72 0.93 -0.20
C ARG A 427 21.67 1.86 -0.81
N GLN A 428 20.74 1.31 -1.58
CA GLN A 428 19.68 2.07 -2.25
C GLN A 428 18.69 2.67 -1.25
N MET A 429 18.43 1.97 -0.14
CA MET A 429 17.53 2.40 0.92
C MET A 429 18.12 3.53 1.77
N PHE A 430 19.35 3.38 2.28
CA PHE A 430 19.92 4.35 3.22
C PHE A 430 20.80 5.41 2.56
N PHE A 431 21.42 5.09 1.42
CA PHE A 431 22.40 5.94 0.76
C PHE A 431 22.14 6.03 -0.76
N PRO A 432 20.92 6.41 -1.20
CA PRO A 432 20.58 6.46 -2.62
C PRO A 432 21.52 7.39 -3.42
N ALA A 433 21.95 8.49 -2.80
CA ALA A 433 22.92 9.45 -3.32
C ALA A 433 24.31 8.86 -3.61
N THR A 434 24.61 7.62 -3.20
CA THR A 434 25.87 6.95 -3.54
C THR A 434 25.76 6.11 -4.81
N VAL A 435 24.56 5.93 -5.36
CA VAL A 435 24.32 5.09 -6.54
C VAL A 435 24.48 5.95 -7.79
N PRO A 436 25.32 5.56 -8.78
CA PRO A 436 25.55 6.38 -9.98
C PRO A 436 24.28 6.73 -10.76
N ALA A 437 23.28 5.84 -10.76
CA ALA A 437 21.98 6.09 -11.39
C ALA A 437 21.23 7.28 -10.76
N TYR A 438 21.55 7.71 -9.54
CA TYR A 438 20.90 8.85 -8.89
C TYR A 438 21.17 10.19 -9.61
N TYR A 439 22.33 10.32 -10.28
CA TYR A 439 22.77 11.58 -10.90
C TYR A 439 22.82 11.54 -12.43
N ARG A 440 22.13 10.57 -13.07
CA ARG A 440 22.14 10.51 -14.54
C ARG A 440 21.42 11.75 -15.08
N ALA A 441 22.14 12.53 -15.88
CA ALA A 441 21.57 13.63 -16.62
C ALA A 441 20.65 13.10 -17.73
N ALA A 442 19.68 13.91 -18.13
CA ALA A 442 18.92 13.65 -19.33
C ALA A 442 19.88 13.47 -20.52
N PRO A 443 19.63 12.52 -21.43
CA PRO A 443 20.34 12.43 -22.70
C PRO A 443 20.31 13.76 -23.42
N VAL A 444 21.45 14.17 -23.99
CA VAL A 444 21.53 15.33 -24.88
C VAL A 444 20.94 14.88 -26.22
N GLU A 445 19.99 15.66 -26.74
CA GLU A 445 19.33 15.42 -28.03
C GLU A 445 20.29 15.54 -29.23
#